data_AF-A0A1G1KDG9-F1
#
_entry.id   AF-A0A1G1KDG9-F1
#
_cell.length_a   1.000
_cell.length_b   1.000
_cell.length_c   1.000
_cell.angle_alpha   90.00
_cell.angle_beta   90.00
_cell.angle_gamma   90.00
#
_symmetry.space_group_name_H-M   'P 1'
#
loop_
_entity.id
_entity.type
_entity.pdbx_description
1 polymer ?
#
loop_
_entity_poly.entity_id
_entity_poly.type
_entity_poly.pdbx_seq_one_letter_code
_entity_poly.pdbx_strand_id
1 'polypeptide(L)' 'MIKKMAYPDSLDFAEKKKLVTLYLNPSTIRFFKKQAEKNRTKYQRLIRAVLDQYSILKNS' A
#
# COMPACT_ATOMS: atom_id res chain seq x y z
N MET A 1 24.37 34.96 11.65
CA MET A 1 24.29 33.67 10.94
C MET A 1 23.72 32.63 11.90
N ILE A 2 22.48 32.19 11.72
CA ILE A 2 21.88 31.14 12.56
C ILE A 2 22.23 29.77 11.97
N LYS A 3 22.82 28.94 12.83
CA LYS A 3 23.34 27.59 12.59
C LYS A 3 22.27 26.67 11.99
N LYS A 4 22.58 26.11 10.82
CA LYS A 4 21.80 25.08 10.13
C LYS A 4 21.70 23.83 11.02
N MET A 5 20.53 23.61 11.63
CA MET A 5 20.19 22.35 12.29
C MET A 5 20.06 21.31 11.18
N ALA A 6 21.06 20.45 11.05
CA ALA A 6 20.96 19.27 10.20
C ALA A 6 19.81 18.42 10.75
N TYR A 7 18.63 18.55 10.17
CA TYR A 7 17.64 17.49 10.25
C TYR A 7 18.33 16.24 9.71
N PRO A 8 18.28 15.11 10.43
CA PRO A 8 18.99 13.93 10.00
C PRO A 8 18.43 13.52 8.63
N ASP A 9 19.30 13.51 7.61
CA ASP A 9 19.07 13.01 6.24
C ASP A 9 18.80 11.49 6.21
N SER A 10 18.14 10.96 7.24
CA SER A 10 17.99 9.51 7.46
C SER A 10 16.56 9.17 7.85
N LEU A 11 15.61 9.46 6.97
CA LEU A 11 14.28 8.88 7.05
C LEU A 11 13.57 8.71 5.69
N ASP A 12 14.35 8.49 4.62
CA ASP A 12 13.80 8.20 3.29
C ASP A 12 13.74 6.68 2.97
N PHE A 13 13.53 5.84 4.00
CA PHE A 13 13.16 4.43 3.81
C PHE A 13 11.66 4.25 3.53
N ALA A 14 11.01 5.24 2.94
CA ALA A 14 9.72 5.01 2.30
C ALA A 14 9.99 4.23 1.01
N GLU A 15 9.79 2.91 1.01
CA GLU A 15 9.68 2.12 -0.22
C GLU A 15 8.92 2.94 -1.27
N LYS A 16 9.55 3.19 -2.42
CA LYS A 16 8.96 4.02 -3.48
C LYS A 16 7.67 3.37 -3.97
N LYS A 17 6.53 3.78 -3.41
CA LYS A 17 5.21 3.36 -3.86
C LYS A 17 4.95 3.98 -5.23
N LYS A 18 4.66 3.15 -6.23
CA LYS A 18 4.12 3.62 -7.51
C LYS A 18 2.60 3.68 -7.44
N LEU A 19 2.02 4.81 -7.87
CA LEU A 19 0.59 4.91 -8.05
C LEU A 19 0.19 4.09 -9.29
N VAL A 20 -0.81 3.24 -9.14
CA VAL A 20 -1.38 2.46 -10.22
C VAL A 20 -2.89 2.66 -10.19
N THR A 21 -3.46 3.02 -11.34
CA THR A 21 -4.91 3.12 -11.53
C THR A 21 -5.40 1.84 -12.19
N LEU A 22 -6.36 1.16 -11.57
CA LEU A 22 -6.93 -0.10 -12.05
C LEU A 22 -8.46 -0.05 -11.94
N TYR A 23 -9.15 -0.49 -12.99
CA TYR A 23 -10.59 -0.71 -12.92
C TYR A 23 -10.88 -2.07 -12.28
N LEU A 24 -11.76 -2.08 -11.28
CA LEU A 24 -12.22 -3.28 -10.59
C LEU A 24 -13.74 -3.38 -10.68
N ASN A 25 -14.24 -4.62 -10.74
CA ASN A 25 -15.67 -4.86 -10.71
C ASN A 25 -16.28 -4.37 -9.37
N PRO A 26 -17.52 -3.84 -9.37
CA PRO A 26 -18.18 -3.39 -8.15
C PRO A 26 -18.33 -4.48 -7.09
N SER A 27 -18.50 -5.74 -7.51
CA SER A 27 -18.54 -6.91 -6.62
C SER A 27 -17.22 -7.11 -5.88
N THR A 28 -16.09 -7.01 -6.58
CA THR A 28 -14.74 -7.08 -6.00
C THR A 28 -14.53 -5.98 -4.97
N ILE A 29 -14.91 -4.74 -5.29
CA ILE A 29 -14.79 -3.61 -4.35
C ILE A 29 -15.64 -3.85 -3.09
N ARG A 30 -16.89 -4.30 -3.25
CA ARG A 30 -17.77 -4.63 -2.11
C ARG A 30 -17.19 -5.73 -1.23
N PHE A 31 -16.62 -6.78 -1.83
CA PHE A 31 -15.97 -7.86 -1.08
C PHE A 31 -14.84 -7.30 -0.19
N PHE A 32 -13.91 -6.54 -0.76
CA PHE A 32 -12.78 -6.00 0.00
C PHE A 32 -13.21 -4.99 1.07
N LYS A 33 -14.24 -4.17 0.83
CA LYS A 33 -14.80 -3.28 1.87
C LYS A 33 -15.32 -4.06 3.07
N LYS A 34 -16.14 -5.10 2.83
CA LYS A 34 -16.67 -5.97 3.90
C LYS A 34 -15.56 -6.65 4.70
N GLN A 35 -14.50 -7.12 4.02
CA GLN A 35 -13.35 -7.72 4.70
C GLN A 35 -12.54 -6.68 5.48
N ALA A 36 -12.40 -5.47 4.96
CA ALA A 36 -11.66 -4.40 5.62
C ALA A 36 -12.31 -3.98 6.94
N GLU A 37 -13.63 -3.90 6.98
CA GLU A 37 -14.41 -3.65 8.20
C GLU A 37 -14.16 -4.72 9.26
N LYS A 38 -14.24 -6.00 8.88
CA LYS A 38 -13.98 -7.13 9.79
C LYS A 38 -12.57 -7.12 10.37
N ASN A 39 -11.58 -6.78 9.54
CA ASN A 39 -10.16 -6.80 9.90
C ASN A 39 -9.66 -5.43 10.43
N ARG A 40 -10.55 -4.46 10.64
CA ARG A 40 -10.23 -3.09 11.08
C ARG A 40 -9.07 -2.47 10.29
N THR A 41 -9.12 -2.62 8.97
CA THR A 41 -8.07 -2.14 8.06
C THR A 41 -8.67 -1.39 6.88
N LYS A 42 -7.83 -0.87 5.98
CA LYS A 42 -8.25 -0.20 4.75
C LYS A 42 -8.37 -1.23 3.62
N TYR A 43 -9.43 -1.19 2.84
CA TYR A 43 -9.65 -2.15 1.75
C TYR A 43 -8.51 -2.12 0.70
N GLN A 44 -7.86 -0.97 0.49
CA GLN A 44 -6.69 -0.87 -0.39
C GLN A 44 -5.51 -1.72 0.10
N ARG A 45 -5.36 -1.89 1.42
CA ARG A 45 -4.29 -2.73 2.00
C ARG A 45 -4.53 -4.20 1.69
N LEU A 46 -5.79 -4.65 1.70
CA LEU A 46 -6.15 -6.01 1.32
C LEU A 46 -5.93 -6.26 -0.17
N ILE A 47 -6.33 -5.32 -1.03
CA ILE A 47 -6.08 -5.40 -2.48
C ILE A 47 -4.56 -5.49 -2.73
N ARG A 48 -3.78 -4.62 -2.08
CA ARG A 48 -2.31 -4.66 -2.18
C ARG A 48 -1.73 -6.00 -1.73
N ALA A 49 -2.18 -6.55 -0.60
CA ALA A 49 -1.69 -7.83 -0.11
C ALA A 49 -1.90 -8.98 -1.11
N VAL A 50 -3.04 -9.00 -1.81
CA VAL A 50 -3.31 -9.99 -2.86
C VAL A 50 -2.35 -9.81 -4.05
N LEU A 51 -2.12 -8.56 -4.49
CA LEU A 51 -1.19 -8.27 -5.58
C LEU A 51 0.26 -8.62 -5.22
N ASP A 52 0.67 -8.30 -3.99
CA ASP A 52 1.99 -8.62 -3.47
C ASP A 52 2.20 -10.15 -3.43
N GLN A 53 1.22 -10.91 -2.92
CA GLN A 53 1.25 -12.38 -2.92
C GLN A 53 1.31 -12.98 -4.34
N TYR A 54 0.50 -12.45 -5.26
CA TYR A 54 0.51 -12.89 -6.66
C TYR A 54 1.87 -12.67 -7.32
N SER A 55 2.49 -11.52 -7.05
CA SER A 55 3.83 -11.19 -7.56
C SER A 55 4.90 -12.14 -7.01
N ILE A 56 4.89 -12.42 -5.71
CA ILE A 56 5.86 -13.35 -5.08
C ILE A 56 5.77 -14.74 -5.71
N LEU A 57 4.55 -15.27 -5.90
CA LEU A 57 4.32 -16.59 -6.47
C LEU A 57 4.80 -16.74 -7.93
N LYS A 58 4.87 -15.64 -8.68
CA LYS A 58 5.27 -15.65 -10.11
C LYS A 58 6.72 -15.28 -10.36
N ASN A 59 7.41 -14.74 -9.35
CA ASN A 59 8.83 -14.37 -9.42
C ASN A 59 9.72 -15.27 -8.56
N SER A 60 9.18 -16.39 -8.04
CA SER A 60 9.93 -17.42 -7.31
C SER A 60 10.29 -18.60 -8.21
#